data_AF-A0A2V8I2C2-F1
#
_entry.id   AF-A0A2V8I2C2-F1
#
_cell.length_a   1.000
_cell.length_b   1.000
_cell.length_c   1.000
_cell.angle_alpha   90.00
_cell.angle_beta   90.00
_cell.angle_gamma   90.00
#
_symmetry.space_group_name_H-M   'P 1'
#
loop_
_entity.id
_entity.type
_entity.pdbx_description
1 polymer ?
#
loop_
_entity_poly.entity_id
_entity_poly.type
_entity_poly.pdbx_seq_one_letter_code
_entity_poly.pdbx_strand_id
1 'polypeptide(L)'
;HIVVYIDAKAEDGKAESWVFESNPPAWFRRVGVGRADFAKSIGQSVKVEGVGAKDRSLYGYLQKITFADGVSLELTNAADER
;
A
#
# COMPACT_ATOMS: atom_id res chain seq x y z
N HIS A 1 6.87 -8.07 10.31
CA HIS A 1 7.16 -7.17 9.19
C HIS A 1 6.26 -7.52 8.01
N ILE A 2 5.84 -6.55 7.21
CA ILE A 2 5.21 -6.82 5.91
C ILE A 2 6.00 -6.18 4.79
N VAL A 3 5.86 -6.77 3.60
CA VAL A 3 6.32 -6.21 2.35
C VAL A 3 5.18 -6.33 1.34
N VAL A 4 4.87 -5.24 0.64
CA VAL A 4 3.90 -5.19 -0.46
C VAL A 4 4.67 -4.89 -1.74
N TYR A 5 4.44 -5.70 -2.76
CA TYR A 5 5.00 -5.52 -4.10
C TYR A 5 3.90 -5.01 -5.01
N ILE A 6 4.19 -3.97 -5.79
CA ILE A 6 3.24 -3.35 -6.69
C ILE A 6 3.90 -3.14 -8.05
N ASP A 7 3.33 -3.76 -9.07
CA ASP A 7 3.67 -3.43 -10.45
C ASP A 7 2.80 -2.26 -10.90
N ALA A 8 3.46 -1.14 -11.20
CA ALA A 8 2.86 0.08 -11.67
C ALA A 8 3.25 0.36 -13.12
N LYS A 9 2.42 1.13 -13.81
CA LYS A 9 2.77 1.72 -15.10
C LYS A 9 3.12 3.18 -14.88
N ALA A 10 4.37 3.54 -15.14
CA ALA A 10 4.85 4.92 -15.08
C ALA A 10 4.17 5.80 -16.14
N GLU A 11 4.29 7.12 -15.99
CA GLU A 11 3.72 8.10 -16.94
C GLU A 11 4.25 7.91 -18.37
N ASP A 12 5.50 7.47 -18.51
CA ASP A 12 6.13 7.17 -19.80
C ASP A 12 5.70 5.80 -20.39
N GLY A 13 4.83 5.08 -19.68
CA GLY A 13 4.30 3.79 -20.06
C GLY A 13 5.17 2.59 -19.70
N LYS A 14 6.32 2.77 -19.05
CA LYS A 14 7.16 1.67 -18.57
C LYS A 14 6.55 0.99 -17.34
N ALA A 15 6.85 -0.30 -17.19
CA ALA A 15 6.54 -1.02 -15.97
C ALA A 15 7.59 -0.68 -14.88
N GLU A 16 7.11 -0.41 -13.68
CA GLU A 16 7.91 -0.20 -12.47
C GLU A 16 7.45 -1.18 -11.39
N SER A 17 8.39 -1.83 -10.71
CA SER A 17 8.08 -2.69 -9.56
C SER A 17 8.48 -1.95 -8.28
N TRP A 18 7.48 -1.50 -7.54
CA TRP A 18 7.64 -0.83 -6.26
C TRP A 18 7.59 -1.83 -5.11
N VAL A 19 8.44 -1.59 -4.12
CA VAL A 19 8.46 -2.35 -2.86
C VAL A 19 8.13 -1.41 -1.71
N PHE A 20 7.12 -1.76 -0.93
CA PHE A 20 6.79 -1.01 0.27
C PHE A 20 6.79 -1.87 1.51
N GLU A 21 7.34 -1.33 2.59
CA GLU A 21 7.30 -1.95 3.91
C GLU A 21 6.41 -1.16 4.87
N SER A 22 5.90 -1.80 5.91
CA SER A 22 5.03 -1.16 6.89
C SER A 22 4.94 -1.92 8.22
N ASN A 23 3.96 -1.54 9.04
CA ASN A 23 3.64 -2.11 10.34
C ASN A 23 3.49 -3.66 10.31
N PRO A 24 3.61 -4.34 11.46
CA PRO A 24 3.52 -5.80 11.50
C PRO A 24 2.11 -6.32 11.09
N PRO A 25 2.00 -7.57 10.59
CA PRO A 25 0.72 -8.16 10.16
C PRO A 25 -0.41 -8.12 11.20
N ALA A 26 -0.08 -8.06 12.49
CA ALA A 26 -1.06 -7.95 13.57
C ALA A 26 -1.81 -6.60 13.54
N TRP A 27 -1.16 -5.52 13.10
CA TRP A 27 -1.78 -4.21 12.95
C TRP A 27 -2.87 -4.22 11.87
N PHE A 28 -2.60 -4.83 10.71
CA PHE A 28 -3.55 -4.83 9.60
C PHE A 28 -4.84 -5.58 9.87
N ARG A 29 -4.74 -6.69 10.62
CA ARG A 29 -5.94 -7.38 11.11
C ARG A 29 -6.80 -6.50 12.01
N ARG A 30 -6.20 -5.56 12.76
CA ARG A 30 -6.94 -4.63 13.63
C ARG A 30 -7.68 -3.56 12.83
N VAL A 31 -7.11 -3.09 11.72
CA VAL A 31 -7.74 -2.08 10.84
C VAL A 31 -8.61 -2.71 9.74
N GLY A 32 -8.98 -3.99 9.89
CA GLY A 32 -9.95 -4.64 9.01
C GLY A 32 -9.44 -5.08 7.64
N VAL A 33 -8.12 -4.99 7.39
CA VAL A 33 -7.52 -5.39 6.10
C VAL A 33 -6.88 -6.77 6.21
N GLY A 34 -7.27 -7.65 5.30
CA GLY A 34 -6.82 -9.05 5.26
C GLY A 34 -6.29 -9.50 3.91
N ARG A 35 -5.86 -10.76 3.86
CA ARG A 35 -5.35 -11.40 2.63
C ARG A 35 -6.36 -11.32 1.46
N ALA A 36 -7.65 -11.44 1.76
CA ALA A 36 -8.71 -11.42 0.74
C ALA A 36 -8.78 -10.08 0.00
N ASP A 37 -8.49 -8.97 0.69
CA ASP A 37 -8.49 -7.64 0.08
C ASP A 37 -7.34 -7.49 -0.93
N PHE A 38 -6.15 -8.00 -0.60
CA PHE A 38 -5.06 -8.04 -1.57
C PHE A 38 -5.34 -9.00 -2.74
N ALA A 39 -5.89 -10.18 -2.44
CA ALA A 39 -6.16 -11.20 -3.47
C ALA A 39 -7.18 -10.73 -4.51
N LYS A 40 -8.26 -10.07 -4.06
CA LYS A 40 -9.29 -9.54 -4.97
C LYS A 40 -8.79 -8.34 -5.78
N SER A 41 -7.78 -7.61 -5.29
CA SER A 41 -7.23 -6.41 -5.95
C SER A 41 -6.13 -6.70 -6.98
N ILE A 42 -5.70 -7.94 -7.17
CA ILE A 42 -4.76 -8.29 -8.24
C ILE A 42 -5.35 -7.93 -9.61
N GLY A 43 -4.54 -7.24 -10.43
CA GLY A 43 -4.97 -6.73 -11.74
C GLY A 43 -5.79 -5.44 -11.68
N GLN A 44 -6.07 -4.92 -10.49
CA GLN A 44 -6.75 -3.65 -10.30
C GLN A 44 -5.76 -2.54 -9.96
N SER A 45 -6.12 -1.31 -10.34
CA SER A 45 -5.37 -0.13 -9.90
C SER A 45 -5.61 0.12 -8.42
N VAL A 46 -4.55 0.54 -7.73
CA VAL A 46 -4.57 0.96 -6.33
C VAL A 46 -3.95 2.34 -6.22
N LYS A 47 -4.35 3.11 -5.21
CA LYS A 47 -3.66 4.35 -4.83
C LYS A 47 -2.75 4.07 -3.65
N VAL A 48 -1.48 4.47 -3.75
CA VAL A 48 -0.49 4.30 -2.68
C VAL A 48 -0.04 5.66 -2.19
N GLU A 49 0.02 5.81 -0.88
CA GLU A 49 0.55 6.97 -0.19
C GLU A 49 1.65 6.47 0.75
N GLY A 50 2.85 7.06 0.64
CA GLY A 50 4.01 6.58 1.37
C GLY A 50 5.20 7.52 1.28
N VAL A 51 6.25 7.19 2.05
CA VAL A 51 7.52 7.93 2.08
C VAL A 51 8.53 7.17 1.23
N GLY A 52 8.90 7.74 0.08
CA GLY A 52 9.90 7.15 -0.82
C GLY A 52 11.31 7.14 -0.22
N ALA A 53 12.12 6.16 -0.63
CA ALA A 53 13.51 6.05 -0.24
C ALA A 53 14.32 7.27 -0.72
N LYS A 54 15.25 7.75 0.13
CA LYS A 54 16.06 8.94 -0.17
C LYS A 54 17.06 8.74 -1.31
N ASP A 55 17.41 7.49 -1.59
CA ASP A 55 18.31 7.11 -2.69
C ASP A 55 17.60 7.03 -4.05
N ARG A 56 16.29 7.31 -4.10
CA ARG A 56 15.43 7.25 -5.28
C ARG A 56 15.23 5.84 -5.85
N SER A 57 15.51 4.80 -5.06
CA SER A 57 15.03 3.45 -5.38
C SER A 57 13.50 3.41 -5.39
N LEU A 58 12.92 2.44 -6.11
CA LEU A 58 11.47 2.17 -6.13
C LEU A 58 11.05 1.45 -4.84
N TYR A 59 11.41 2.04 -3.71
CA TYR A 59 11.23 1.52 -2.37
C TYR A 59 10.63 2.59 -1.48
N GLY A 60 9.81 2.21 -0.51
CA GLY A 60 9.28 3.17 0.44
C GLY A 60 8.64 2.57 1.68
N TYR A 61 8.29 3.46 2.60
CA TYR A 61 7.43 3.13 3.74
C TYR A 61 5.98 3.40 3.39
N LEU A 62 5.13 2.37 3.40
CA LEU A 62 3.70 2.46 3.11
C LEU A 62 2.95 3.10 4.29
N GLN A 63 2.28 4.22 4.03
CA GLN A 63 1.36 4.88 4.96
C GLN A 63 -0.09 4.50 4.69
N LYS A 64 -0.47 4.41 3.41
CA LYS A 64 -1.81 4.03 3.00
C LYS A 64 -1.85 3.38 1.63
N ILE A 65 -2.69 2.34 1.49
CA ILE A 65 -3.11 1.82 0.19
C ILE A 65 -4.64 1.82 0.13
N THR A 66 -5.18 2.43 -0.91
CA THR A 66 -6.62 2.40 -1.23
C THR A 66 -6.83 1.49 -2.42
N PHE A 67 -7.63 0.45 -2.22
CA PHE A 67 -8.05 -0.48 -3.25
C PHE A 67 -9.14 0.13 -4.14
N ALA A 68 -9.36 -0.43 -5.33
CA ALA A 68 -10.32 0.08 -6.30
C ALA A 68 -11.78 0.10 -5.78
N ASP A 69 -12.12 -0.75 -4.81
CA ASP A 69 -13.44 -0.78 -4.15
C ASP A 69 -13.57 0.26 -3.01
N GLY A 70 -12.54 1.08 -2.80
CA GLY A 70 -12.48 2.11 -1.77
C GLY A 70 -12.05 1.61 -0.40
N VAL A 71 -11.91 0.28 -0.20
CA VAL A 71 -11.31 -0.25 1.03
C VAL A 71 -9.88 0.26 1.13
N SER A 72 -9.48 0.67 2.31
CA SER A 72 -8.13 1.19 2.55
C SER A 72 -7.46 0.52 3.74
N LEU A 73 -6.15 0.42 3.63
CA LEU A 73 -5.24 0.16 4.73
C LEU A 73 -4.57 1.48 5.07
N GLU A 74 -4.73 1.96 6.29
CA GLU A 74 -4.21 3.26 6.74
C GLU A 74 -3.57 3.09 8.12
N LEU A 75 -2.43 3.74 8.33
CA LEU A 75 -1.74 3.70 9.62
C LEU A 75 -2.41 4.58 10.68
N THR A 76 -3.09 5.64 10.26
CA THR A 76 -3.89 6.52 11.09
C THR A 76 -5.35 6.38 10.69
N ASN A 77 -6.21 6.13 11.68
CA ASN A 77 -7.64 6.20 11.46
C ASN A 77 -8.05 7.66 11.60
N ALA A 78 -8.81 8.22 10.65
CA ALA A 78 -9.30 9.60 10.76
C ALA A 78 -10.17 9.85 12.02
N ALA A 79 -10.65 8.76 12.66
CA ALA A 79 -11.34 8.79 13.94
C ALA A 79 -10.42 9.02 15.16
N ASP A 80 -9.11 8.76 15.04
CA ASP A 80 -8.13 8.91 16.13
C ASP A 80 -7.55 10.35 16.21
N GLU A 81 -7.91 11.23 15.27
CA GLU A 81 -7.50 12.65 15.25
C GLU A 81 -8.48 13.58 16.00
N ARG A 82 -9.31 13.05 16.92
CA ARG A 82 -10.25 13.85 17.73
C ARG A 82 -9.92 13.86 19.22
#